data_AF-A0A0H2TIJ7-F1
#
_entry.id   AF-A0A0H2TIJ7-F1
#
_cell.length_a   1.000
_cell.length_b   1.000
_cell.length_c   1.000
_cell.angle_alpha   90.00
_cell.angle_beta   90.00
_cell.angle_gamma   90.00
#
_symmetry.space_group_name_H-M   'P 1'
#
loop_
_entity.id
_entity.type
_entity.pdbx_description
1 polymer ?
#
loop_
_entity_poly.entity_id
_entity_poly.type
_entity_poly.pdbx_seq_one_letter_code
_entity_poly.pdbx_strand_id
1 'polypeptide(L)'
;MLLESRTAALALLLACAGPSQAQRHGDRVTLPENPHTEPLYQDIIGYSVEPVWVNDYISTPLMSTLFKAITGLTGHPPPIRVGGNTADNTTLVEDGVLNTTAVAVPTPLTARRFNISRSWFKAWGDYFDPRTNLTYTLNMHENQSDWATARGQAEAAWRGLGTKLVRLELGNEVDHFINKGWRNSSWGVMNYVKEFRHVTTMIREAQWFRDAGEKAPKWGAASFADPPWVPDQHDELDDMDIINVTTRAGLVNEAAAGRGGGLHIDSFVVHMYPMSTCDPVRWHRMRLNLLSNHTTVWLNI
;
A
#
# COMPACT_ATOMS: atom_id res chain seq x y z
N MET A 1 -68.95 16.21 -50.51
CA MET A 1 -68.11 17.42 -50.65
C MET A 1 -67.44 17.65 -49.32
N LEU A 2 -66.22 17.12 -49.15
CA LEU A 2 -64.95 17.77 -49.49
C LEU A 2 -64.61 18.90 -48.51
N LEU A 3 -63.51 18.66 -47.79
CA LEU A 3 -62.50 19.61 -47.34
C LEU A 3 -62.97 20.77 -46.47
N GLU A 4 -62.58 20.73 -45.18
CA GLU A 4 -61.77 21.77 -44.51
C GLU A 4 -61.94 21.69 -42.99
N SER A 5 -61.02 20.99 -42.31
CA SER A 5 -60.72 21.24 -40.88
C SER A 5 -59.57 20.34 -40.42
N ARG A 6 -58.37 20.52 -40.97
CA ARG A 6 -57.13 19.92 -40.46
C ARG A 6 -55.94 20.87 -40.62
N THR A 7 -55.99 22.01 -39.95
CA THR A 7 -54.85 22.95 -39.88
C THR A 7 -54.93 23.75 -38.59
N ALA A 8 -54.60 23.15 -37.44
CA ALA A 8 -54.29 23.91 -36.20
C ALA A 8 -53.62 23.11 -35.05
N ALA A 9 -53.26 21.83 -35.20
CA ALA A 9 -52.71 21.05 -34.08
C ALA A 9 -51.47 20.23 -34.44
N LEU A 10 -50.63 20.72 -35.36
CA LEU A 10 -49.36 20.07 -35.69
C LEU A 10 -48.26 21.09 -36.03
N ALA A 11 -48.20 22.19 -35.30
CA ALA A 11 -47.12 23.18 -35.42
C ALA A 11 -46.46 23.54 -34.09
N LEU A 12 -46.77 22.82 -33.00
CA LEU A 12 -46.24 23.12 -31.67
C LEU A 12 -45.71 21.87 -30.96
N LEU A 13 -44.99 21.01 -31.66
CA LEU A 13 -44.20 19.91 -31.05
C LEU A 13 -42.90 19.59 -31.82
N LEU A 14 -42.47 20.49 -32.70
CA LEU A 14 -41.26 20.34 -33.53
C LEU A 14 -40.16 21.36 -33.20
N ALA A 15 -40.22 22.00 -32.02
CA ALA A 15 -39.25 23.02 -31.61
C ALA A 15 -38.43 22.66 -30.35
N CYS A 16 -38.46 21.40 -29.88
CA CYS A 16 -37.66 20.98 -28.71
C CYS A 16 -36.76 19.76 -28.98
N ALA A 17 -36.53 19.42 -30.25
CA ALA A 17 -35.40 18.56 -30.63
C ALA A 17 -34.29 19.47 -31.17
N GLY A 18 -33.77 20.35 -30.32
CA GLY A 18 -32.46 20.92 -30.57
C GLY A 18 -31.50 19.74 -30.71
N PRO A 19 -30.63 19.70 -31.74
CA PRO A 19 -29.57 18.71 -31.74
C PRO A 19 -28.82 18.92 -30.44
N SER A 20 -28.88 17.94 -29.54
CA SER A 20 -27.85 17.77 -28.53
C SER A 20 -26.58 17.51 -29.33
N GLN A 21 -25.93 18.59 -29.79
CA GLN A 21 -24.54 18.55 -30.15
C GLN A 21 -23.88 18.02 -28.89
N ALA A 22 -23.43 16.76 -28.94
CA ALA A 22 -22.41 16.29 -28.03
C ALA A 22 -21.34 17.36 -28.09
N GLN A 23 -21.25 18.18 -27.05
CA GLN A 23 -20.31 19.26 -26.96
C GLN A 23 -18.95 18.58 -26.96
N ARG A 24 -18.32 18.48 -28.14
CA ARG A 24 -16.94 18.04 -28.26
C ARG A 24 -16.13 19.08 -27.51
N HIS A 25 -15.90 18.82 -26.22
CA HIS A 25 -14.81 19.43 -25.49
C HIS A 25 -13.57 19.17 -26.35
N GLY A 26 -12.96 20.22 -26.88
CA GLY A 26 -11.95 20.11 -27.93
C GLY A 26 -10.91 19.03 -27.63
N ASP A 27 -10.86 18.01 -28.48
CA ASP A 27 -10.03 16.80 -28.32
C ASP A 27 -8.52 17.04 -28.59
N ARG A 28 -8.06 18.29 -28.54
CA ARG A 28 -6.68 18.63 -28.92
C ARG A 28 -5.78 18.63 -27.70
N VAL A 29 -5.24 17.46 -27.38
CA VAL A 29 -4.13 17.32 -26.43
C VAL A 29 -2.85 17.79 -27.13
N THR A 30 -2.23 18.84 -26.61
CA THR A 30 -0.92 19.30 -27.09
C THR A 30 0.15 18.66 -26.22
N LEU A 31 0.96 17.79 -26.82
CA LEU A 31 2.14 17.26 -26.15
C LEU A 31 3.25 18.33 -26.21
N PRO A 32 4.01 18.55 -25.12
CA PRO A 32 5.20 19.39 -25.17
C PRO A 32 6.16 18.89 -26.26
N GLU A 33 6.90 19.78 -26.91
CA GLU A 33 7.87 19.39 -27.95
C GLU A 33 9.02 18.53 -27.38
N ASN A 34 9.34 18.72 -26.10
CA ASN A 34 10.36 17.96 -25.37
C ASN A 34 9.84 17.67 -23.94
N PRO A 35 8.89 16.74 -23.77
CA PRO A 35 8.41 16.41 -22.44
C PRO A 35 9.53 15.74 -21.66
N HIS A 36 9.68 16.09 -20.38
CA HIS A 36 10.49 15.29 -19.48
C HIS A 36 9.85 13.90 -19.36
N THR A 37 10.58 12.85 -19.71
CA THR A 37 10.09 11.47 -19.66
C THR A 37 10.95 10.65 -18.71
N GLU A 38 10.30 9.90 -17.84
CA GLU A 38 10.94 8.87 -17.04
C GLU A 38 10.56 7.49 -17.59
N PRO A 39 11.43 6.47 -17.48
CA PRO A 39 11.07 5.10 -17.80
C PRO A 39 9.85 4.66 -16.98
N LEU A 40 8.84 4.12 -17.66
CA LEU A 40 7.76 3.43 -16.98
C LEU A 40 8.29 2.08 -16.48
N TYR A 41 8.37 1.91 -15.17
CA TYR A 41 8.84 0.65 -14.61
C TYR A 41 7.91 -0.50 -14.99
N GLN A 42 8.50 -1.66 -15.29
CA GLN A 42 7.78 -2.86 -15.76
C GLN A 42 6.96 -3.53 -14.64
N ASP A 43 7.06 -3.04 -13.42
CA ASP A 43 6.35 -3.48 -12.22
C ASP A 43 5.13 -2.60 -11.88
N ILE A 44 4.64 -1.81 -12.86
CA ILE A 44 3.48 -0.92 -12.72
C ILE A 44 2.20 -1.65 -12.21
N ILE A 45 2.09 -2.95 -12.46
CA ILE A 45 1.00 -3.78 -11.96
C ILE A 45 1.52 -4.57 -10.76
N GLY A 46 1.34 -4.02 -9.56
CA GLY A 46 1.59 -4.72 -8.29
C GLY A 46 0.28 -5.20 -7.66
N TYR A 47 0.39 -6.20 -6.77
CA TYR A 47 -0.74 -6.70 -5.99
C TYR A 47 -0.46 -6.58 -4.50
N SER A 48 -1.47 -6.19 -3.73
CA SER A 48 -1.45 -6.27 -2.27
C SER A 48 -2.38 -7.41 -1.83
N VAL A 49 -1.86 -8.30 -0.98
CA VAL A 49 -2.62 -9.41 -0.37
C VAL A 49 -2.56 -9.24 1.14
N GLU A 50 -3.71 -9.12 1.77
CA GLU A 50 -3.76 -9.03 3.22
C GLU A 50 -3.37 -10.39 3.85
N PRO A 51 -2.52 -10.41 4.91
CA PRO A 51 -1.90 -11.64 5.42
C PRO A 51 -2.89 -12.79 5.65
N VAL A 52 -4.08 -12.48 6.18
CA VAL A 52 -5.10 -13.48 6.50
C VAL A 52 -5.61 -14.28 5.29
N TRP A 53 -5.45 -13.74 4.07
CA TRP A 53 -5.92 -14.34 2.82
C TRP A 53 -4.82 -15.03 2.01
N VAL A 54 -3.56 -14.94 2.41
CA VAL A 54 -2.43 -15.48 1.62
C VAL A 54 -2.61 -16.97 1.31
N ASN A 55 -3.01 -17.77 2.30
CA ASN A 55 -3.22 -19.21 2.11
C ASN A 55 -4.30 -19.50 1.06
N ASP A 56 -5.35 -18.68 1.00
CA ASP A 56 -6.43 -18.85 0.02
C ASP A 56 -5.94 -18.52 -1.39
N TYR A 57 -5.16 -17.43 -1.56
CA TYR A 57 -4.58 -17.05 -2.85
C TYR A 57 -3.60 -18.08 -3.41
N ILE A 58 -2.81 -18.73 -2.55
CA ILE A 58 -1.80 -19.72 -2.97
C ILE A 58 -2.33 -21.16 -3.00
N SER A 59 -3.57 -21.38 -2.55
CA SER A 59 -4.17 -22.73 -2.51
C SER A 59 -4.46 -23.33 -3.89
N THR A 60 -4.50 -22.51 -4.93
CA THR A 60 -4.76 -22.94 -6.31
C THR A 60 -3.76 -22.32 -7.29
N PRO A 61 -3.59 -22.85 -8.51
CA PRO A 61 -2.73 -22.25 -9.53
C PRO A 61 -3.27 -20.96 -10.17
N LEU A 62 -4.45 -20.46 -9.79
CA LEU A 62 -5.10 -19.34 -10.49
C LEU A 62 -4.26 -18.06 -10.46
N MET A 63 -3.76 -17.66 -9.28
CA MET A 63 -2.95 -16.46 -9.11
C MET A 63 -1.62 -16.56 -9.87
N SER A 64 -0.91 -17.69 -9.74
CA SER A 64 0.33 -17.92 -10.49
C SER A 64 0.12 -17.98 -12.00
N THR A 65 -1.03 -18.46 -12.47
CA THR A 65 -1.38 -18.46 -13.91
C THR A 65 -1.62 -17.04 -14.43
N LEU A 66 -2.38 -16.22 -13.69
CA LEU A 66 -2.57 -14.81 -14.00
C LEU A 66 -1.21 -14.07 -14.05
N PHE A 67 -0.34 -14.34 -13.08
CA PHE A 67 0.95 -13.66 -12.97
C PHE A 67 1.89 -14.06 -14.11
N LYS A 68 1.86 -15.32 -14.55
CA LYS A 68 2.58 -15.75 -15.77
C LYS A 68 2.10 -15.01 -17.01
N ALA A 69 0.79 -14.80 -17.15
CA ALA A 69 0.25 -14.03 -18.28
C ALA A 69 0.71 -12.56 -18.23
N ILE A 70 0.65 -11.91 -17.06
CA ILE A 70 1.15 -10.52 -16.90
C ILE A 70 2.64 -10.45 -17.19
N THR A 71 3.44 -11.39 -16.66
CA THR A 71 4.88 -11.49 -16.93
C THR A 71 5.18 -11.60 -18.42
N GLY A 72 4.36 -12.35 -19.17
CA GLY A 72 4.48 -12.47 -20.62
C GLY A 72 4.23 -11.16 -21.37
N LEU A 73 3.45 -10.24 -20.79
CA LEU A 73 3.16 -8.92 -21.36
C LEU A 73 4.18 -7.85 -20.95
N THR A 74 4.58 -7.85 -19.68
CA THR A 74 5.44 -6.80 -19.09
C THR A 74 6.92 -7.15 -19.14
N GLY A 75 7.28 -8.42 -19.31
CA GLY A 75 8.65 -8.93 -19.20
C GLY A 75 9.13 -9.19 -17.78
N HIS A 76 8.36 -8.79 -16.75
CA HIS A 76 8.71 -8.91 -15.34
C HIS A 76 7.51 -9.35 -14.50
N PRO A 77 7.66 -10.28 -13.52
CA PRO A 77 6.53 -10.68 -12.71
C PRO A 77 6.01 -9.53 -11.84
N PRO A 78 4.68 -9.45 -11.61
CA PRO A 78 4.09 -8.48 -10.70
C PRO A 78 4.74 -8.53 -9.31
N PRO A 79 5.14 -7.39 -8.71
CA PRO A 79 5.54 -7.37 -7.31
C PRO A 79 4.32 -7.63 -6.42
N ILE A 80 4.57 -8.20 -5.24
CA ILE A 80 3.53 -8.53 -4.26
C ILE A 80 3.87 -7.90 -2.93
N ARG A 81 2.91 -7.18 -2.37
CA ARG A 81 2.90 -6.75 -0.98
C ARG A 81 2.01 -7.69 -0.17
N VAL A 82 2.57 -8.28 0.89
CA VAL A 82 1.78 -8.99 1.91
C VAL A 82 1.67 -8.07 3.12
N GLY A 83 0.53 -7.39 3.20
CA GLY A 83 0.28 -6.28 4.13
C GLY A 83 -1.19 -5.87 4.10
N GLY A 84 -1.61 -4.98 5.00
CA GLY A 84 -3.02 -4.64 5.21
C GLY A 84 -3.35 -4.64 6.70
N ASN A 85 -4.62 -4.44 7.05
CA ASN A 85 -5.04 -4.26 8.43
C ASN A 85 -4.72 -5.48 9.33
N THR A 86 -4.76 -6.71 8.79
CA THR A 86 -4.37 -7.89 9.58
C THR A 86 -2.86 -8.01 9.84
N ALA A 87 -1.99 -7.23 9.17
CA ALA A 87 -0.54 -7.27 9.43
C ALA A 87 -0.22 -6.93 10.89
N ASP A 88 -0.86 -5.90 11.43
CA ASP A 88 -0.73 -5.49 12.84
C ASP A 88 -1.48 -6.38 13.84
N ASN A 89 -2.20 -7.37 13.35
CA ASN A 89 -2.79 -8.45 14.17
C ASN A 89 -2.07 -9.79 13.94
N THR A 90 -1.02 -9.81 13.12
CA THR A 90 -0.28 -11.02 12.79
C THR A 90 0.75 -11.31 13.87
N THR A 91 0.77 -12.52 14.40
CA THR A 91 1.72 -12.98 15.41
C THR A 91 2.45 -14.23 14.94
N LEU A 92 3.76 -14.30 15.23
CA LEU A 92 4.56 -15.47 14.91
C LEU A 92 4.48 -16.49 16.05
N VAL A 93 4.20 -17.74 15.72
CA VAL A 93 4.27 -18.88 16.64
C VAL A 93 5.29 -19.89 16.12
N GLU A 94 5.79 -20.74 17.02
CA GLU A 94 6.74 -21.79 16.63
C GLU A 94 6.09 -22.84 15.71
N ASP A 95 6.91 -23.44 14.84
CA ASP A 95 6.44 -24.51 13.95
C ASP A 95 5.95 -25.70 14.78
N GLY A 96 4.85 -26.32 14.34
CA GLY A 96 4.20 -27.43 15.04
C GLY A 96 3.21 -27.02 16.14
N VAL A 97 3.15 -25.73 16.53
CA VAL A 97 2.09 -25.21 17.42
C VAL A 97 0.73 -25.21 16.72
N LEU A 98 0.72 -24.93 15.43
CA LEU A 98 -0.47 -24.92 14.59
C LEU A 98 -0.56 -26.22 13.79
N ASN A 99 -1.78 -26.72 13.57
CA ASN A 99 -2.04 -27.85 12.67
C ASN A 99 -1.89 -27.48 11.18
N THR A 100 -1.67 -26.20 10.88
CA THR A 100 -1.53 -25.60 9.55
C THR A 100 -0.46 -24.52 9.61
N THR A 101 -0.11 -23.89 8.49
CA THR A 101 0.90 -22.82 8.49
C THR A 101 0.39 -21.50 9.08
N ALA A 102 -0.92 -21.27 9.09
CA ALA A 102 -1.54 -20.05 9.63
C ALA A 102 -3.00 -20.24 10.06
N VAL A 103 -3.43 -19.51 11.10
CA VAL A 103 -4.80 -19.54 11.65
C VAL A 103 -5.29 -18.13 12.01
N ALA A 104 -6.44 -17.74 11.47
CA ALA A 104 -7.15 -16.53 11.84
C ALA A 104 -8.13 -16.78 13.00
N VAL A 105 -8.18 -15.87 13.96
CA VAL A 105 -9.06 -15.98 15.15
C VAL A 105 -9.92 -14.72 15.28
N PRO A 106 -11.27 -14.84 15.35
CA PRO A 106 -12.05 -16.08 15.28
C PRO A 106 -12.21 -16.62 13.86
N THR A 107 -12.22 -15.76 12.85
CA THR A 107 -12.36 -16.11 11.43
C THR A 107 -11.57 -15.13 10.57
N PRO A 108 -11.22 -15.46 9.32
CA PRO A 108 -10.50 -14.53 8.44
C PRO A 108 -11.17 -13.16 8.29
N LEU A 109 -12.50 -13.12 8.14
CA LEU A 109 -13.27 -11.88 7.93
C LEU A 109 -13.28 -10.93 9.14
N THR A 110 -13.09 -11.45 10.34
CA THR A 110 -13.21 -10.68 11.59
C THR A 110 -11.99 -10.89 12.50
N ALA A 111 -10.87 -11.26 11.90
CA ALA A 111 -9.67 -11.67 12.62
C ALA A 111 -9.20 -10.55 13.54
N ARG A 112 -9.13 -10.86 14.84
CA ARG A 112 -8.48 -10.02 15.86
C ARG A 112 -7.06 -10.47 16.12
N ARG A 113 -6.74 -11.69 15.70
CA ARG A 113 -5.39 -12.26 15.73
C ARG A 113 -5.21 -13.16 14.52
N PHE A 114 -4.03 -13.13 13.93
CA PHE A 114 -3.64 -14.03 12.87
C PHE A 114 -2.30 -14.69 13.24
N ASN A 115 -2.36 -15.95 13.68
CA ASN A 115 -1.16 -16.69 14.04
C ASN A 115 -0.55 -17.30 12.79
N ILE A 116 0.72 -17.04 12.54
CA ILE A 116 1.50 -17.65 11.46
C ILE A 116 2.67 -18.45 12.04
N SER A 117 3.01 -19.53 11.38
CA SER A 117 4.24 -20.29 11.63
C SER A 117 5.38 -19.80 10.74
N ARG A 118 6.61 -20.24 10.98
CA ARG A 118 7.75 -19.86 10.13
C ARG A 118 7.61 -20.46 8.73
N SER A 119 7.04 -21.66 8.63
CA SER A 119 6.75 -22.33 7.35
C SER A 119 5.75 -21.58 6.45
N TRP A 120 4.96 -20.66 7.01
CA TRP A 120 4.01 -19.84 6.24
C TRP A 120 4.70 -18.99 5.18
N PHE A 121 5.85 -18.37 5.51
CA PHE A 121 6.63 -17.58 4.56
C PHE A 121 7.11 -18.42 3.37
N LYS A 122 7.63 -19.62 3.64
CA LYS A 122 8.11 -20.52 2.60
C LYS A 122 6.99 -20.92 1.65
N ALA A 123 5.76 -21.11 2.15
CA ALA A 123 4.63 -21.56 1.33
C ALA A 123 4.34 -20.63 0.14
N TRP A 124 4.29 -19.31 0.36
CA TRP A 124 4.11 -18.36 -0.74
C TRP A 124 5.43 -17.97 -1.42
N GLY A 125 6.55 -18.04 -0.73
CA GLY A 125 7.88 -17.94 -1.34
C GLY A 125 8.09 -18.98 -2.44
N ASP A 126 7.68 -20.22 -2.24
CA ASP A 126 7.77 -21.30 -3.22
C ASP A 126 6.72 -21.16 -4.35
N TYR A 127 5.57 -20.55 -4.06
CA TYR A 127 4.45 -20.42 -4.99
C TYR A 127 4.72 -19.43 -6.15
N PHE A 128 5.35 -18.29 -5.85
CA PHE A 128 5.59 -17.22 -6.85
C PHE A 128 6.89 -17.40 -7.64
N ASP A 129 6.97 -16.75 -8.81
CA ASP A 129 8.16 -16.76 -9.69
C ASP A 129 9.42 -16.37 -8.88
N PRO A 130 10.59 -16.97 -9.15
CA PRO A 130 11.84 -16.61 -8.47
C PRO A 130 12.24 -15.13 -8.58
N ARG A 131 11.77 -14.43 -9.62
CA ARG A 131 12.03 -13.01 -9.87
C ARG A 131 10.96 -12.09 -9.26
N THR A 132 9.92 -12.64 -8.63
CA THR A 132 8.88 -11.83 -7.98
C THR A 132 9.48 -11.09 -6.79
N ASN A 133 9.39 -9.76 -6.82
CA ASN A 133 9.72 -8.90 -5.69
C ASN A 133 8.60 -8.96 -4.65
N LEU A 134 8.97 -9.31 -3.42
CA LEU A 134 8.05 -9.46 -2.28
C LEU A 134 8.32 -8.38 -1.24
N THR A 135 7.24 -7.73 -0.81
CA THR A 135 7.22 -6.82 0.34
C THR A 135 6.40 -7.47 1.46
N TYR A 136 6.88 -7.40 2.70
CA TYR A 136 6.15 -7.93 3.85
C TYR A 136 6.01 -6.86 4.94
N THR A 137 4.78 -6.67 5.44
CA THR A 137 4.48 -5.72 6.50
C THR A 137 4.56 -6.39 7.87
N LEU A 138 5.44 -5.87 8.71
CA LEU A 138 5.68 -6.32 10.09
C LEU A 138 4.63 -5.73 11.03
N ASN A 139 4.25 -6.49 12.05
CA ASN A 139 3.36 -6.03 13.11
C ASN A 139 4.04 -4.92 13.95
N MET A 140 3.49 -3.70 13.92
CA MET A 140 3.95 -2.59 14.74
C MET A 140 3.06 -2.35 15.97
N HIS A 141 1.83 -2.86 15.94
CA HIS A 141 0.91 -2.78 17.07
C HIS A 141 1.49 -3.36 18.36
N GLU A 142 2.05 -4.58 18.33
CA GLU A 142 2.60 -5.25 19.53
C GLU A 142 3.97 -4.68 19.95
N ASN A 143 3.95 -3.73 20.90
CA ASN A 143 5.16 -3.04 21.39
C ASN A 143 5.55 -3.41 22.84
N GLN A 144 4.72 -4.15 23.57
CA GLN A 144 4.92 -4.42 25.01
C GLN A 144 6.12 -5.34 25.32
N SER A 145 6.58 -6.10 24.33
CA SER A 145 7.72 -7.01 24.44
C SER A 145 8.87 -6.58 23.54
N ASP A 146 9.13 -5.27 23.48
CA ASP A 146 10.20 -4.68 22.66
C ASP A 146 10.15 -5.16 21.20
N TRP A 147 8.93 -5.15 20.64
CA TRP A 147 8.61 -5.58 19.27
C TRP A 147 9.16 -6.96 18.89
N ALA A 148 9.20 -7.90 19.86
CA ALA A 148 9.64 -9.28 19.62
C ALA A 148 8.92 -9.95 18.44
N THR A 149 7.62 -9.69 18.28
CA THR A 149 6.82 -10.19 17.14
C THR A 149 7.35 -9.65 15.81
N ALA A 150 7.54 -8.34 15.66
CA ALA A 150 8.07 -7.72 14.44
C ALA A 150 9.46 -8.27 14.08
N ARG A 151 10.34 -8.39 15.08
CA ARG A 151 11.71 -8.91 14.92
C ARG A 151 11.70 -10.37 14.48
N GLY A 152 10.91 -11.21 15.14
CA GLY A 152 10.78 -12.62 14.79
C GLY A 152 10.20 -12.81 13.40
N GLN A 153 9.20 -12.01 13.04
CA GLN A 153 8.60 -11.98 11.71
C GLN A 153 9.62 -11.60 10.63
N ALA A 154 10.43 -10.56 10.84
CA ALA A 154 11.43 -10.14 9.87
C ALA A 154 12.47 -11.24 9.58
N GLU A 155 12.97 -11.90 10.63
CA GLU A 155 13.89 -13.03 10.47
C GLU A 155 13.21 -14.22 9.76
N ALA A 156 12.00 -14.59 10.18
CA ALA A 156 11.26 -15.70 9.58
C ALA A 156 10.93 -15.44 8.10
N ALA A 157 10.55 -14.20 7.76
CA ALA A 157 10.33 -13.76 6.39
C ALA A 157 11.60 -13.88 5.54
N TRP A 158 12.73 -13.37 6.03
CA TRP A 158 14.01 -13.51 5.31
C TRP A 158 14.39 -14.98 5.09
N ARG A 159 14.26 -15.82 6.13
CA ARG A 159 14.58 -17.26 6.02
C ARG A 159 13.65 -18.00 5.06
N GLY A 160 12.37 -17.64 5.00
CA GLY A 160 11.38 -18.30 4.15
C GLY A 160 11.34 -17.80 2.70
N LEU A 161 11.59 -16.52 2.48
CA LEU A 161 11.46 -15.86 1.17
C LEU A 161 12.83 -15.65 0.48
N GLY A 162 13.91 -15.62 1.26
CA GLY A 162 15.25 -15.32 0.79
C GLY A 162 15.31 -13.98 0.06
N THR A 163 16.05 -13.95 -1.04
CA THR A 163 16.27 -12.72 -1.84
C THR A 163 15.03 -12.23 -2.59
N LYS A 164 13.90 -12.96 -2.56
CA LYS A 164 12.63 -12.42 -3.05
C LYS A 164 12.09 -11.34 -2.13
N LEU A 165 12.42 -11.37 -0.83
CA LEU A 165 12.06 -10.32 0.11
C LEU A 165 12.95 -9.10 -0.16
N VAL A 166 12.42 -8.15 -0.93
CA VAL A 166 13.14 -6.93 -1.29
C VAL A 166 12.84 -5.77 -0.34
N ARG A 167 11.71 -5.83 0.37
CA ARG A 167 11.26 -4.76 1.26
C ARG A 167 10.53 -5.28 2.50
N LEU A 168 10.80 -4.65 3.62
CA LEU A 168 10.00 -4.72 4.83
C LEU A 168 9.25 -3.40 5.02
N GLU A 169 7.99 -3.49 5.41
CA GLU A 169 7.23 -2.36 5.98
C GLU A 169 7.05 -2.60 7.47
N LEU A 170 6.88 -1.53 8.25
CA LEU A 170 6.60 -1.64 9.69
C LEU A 170 5.30 -0.91 10.00
N GLY A 171 4.27 -1.69 10.34
CA GLY A 171 2.91 -1.21 10.53
C GLY A 171 2.19 -0.93 9.22
N ASN A 172 0.86 -1.03 9.26
CA ASN A 172 -0.05 -0.70 8.18
C ASN A 172 -1.05 0.34 8.66
N GLU A 173 -1.15 1.47 7.94
CA GLU A 173 -2.08 2.55 8.26
C GLU A 173 -1.93 2.96 9.72
N VAL A 174 -0.70 3.35 10.06
CA VAL A 174 -0.32 3.61 11.45
C VAL A 174 -0.98 4.86 12.03
N ASP A 175 -1.40 5.78 11.17
CA ASP A 175 -2.34 6.87 11.46
C ASP A 175 -3.58 6.38 12.23
N HIS A 176 -4.13 5.21 11.88
CA HIS A 176 -5.28 4.66 12.59
C HIS A 176 -4.99 4.06 13.98
N PHE A 177 -3.74 4.07 14.48
CA PHE A 177 -3.40 3.36 15.72
C PHE A 177 -4.03 3.96 16.97
N ILE A 178 -4.28 5.28 17.00
CA ILE A 178 -4.97 5.94 18.11
C ILE A 178 -6.44 5.48 18.16
N ASN A 179 -7.13 5.55 17.02
CA ASN A 179 -8.53 5.15 16.90
C ASN A 179 -8.75 3.65 17.20
N LYS A 180 -7.80 2.81 16.77
CA LYS A 180 -7.78 1.37 17.12
C LYS A 180 -7.48 1.11 18.60
N GLY A 181 -7.08 2.12 19.37
CA GLY A 181 -6.72 2.00 20.78
C GLY A 181 -5.37 1.33 21.02
N TRP A 182 -4.54 1.20 19.98
CA TRP A 182 -3.21 0.58 20.03
C TRP A 182 -2.14 1.55 20.52
N ARG A 183 -2.41 2.84 20.41
CA ARG A 183 -1.61 3.94 20.94
C ARG A 183 -2.53 4.94 21.64
N ASN A 184 -1.96 5.73 22.53
CA ASN A 184 -2.72 6.77 23.23
C ASN A 184 -2.86 8.03 22.36
N SER A 185 -3.75 8.94 22.77
CA SER A 185 -4.07 10.17 22.01
C SER A 185 -2.93 11.19 21.87
N SER A 186 -1.78 10.97 22.48
CA SER A 186 -0.59 11.82 22.31
C SER A 186 0.44 11.24 21.33
N TRP A 187 0.14 10.08 20.73
CA TRP A 187 1.06 9.38 19.84
C TRP A 187 1.07 10.00 18.45
N GLY A 188 1.97 10.96 18.23
CA GLY A 188 2.14 11.63 16.94
C GLY A 188 3.37 11.16 16.16
N VAL A 189 3.67 11.85 15.07
CA VAL A 189 4.74 11.55 14.12
C VAL A 189 6.12 11.41 14.77
N MET A 190 6.40 12.18 15.83
CA MET A 190 7.64 12.08 16.59
C MET A 190 7.75 10.73 17.32
N ASN A 191 6.64 10.22 17.85
CA ASN A 191 6.57 8.92 18.49
C ASN A 191 6.70 7.81 17.45
N TYR A 192 5.99 7.92 16.33
CA TYR A 192 6.11 6.97 15.22
C TYR A 192 7.55 6.85 14.73
N VAL A 193 8.22 7.96 14.39
CA VAL A 193 9.61 7.92 13.88
C VAL A 193 10.58 7.36 14.91
N LYS A 194 10.37 7.65 16.20
CA LYS A 194 11.17 7.07 17.29
C LYS A 194 11.00 5.55 17.35
N GLU A 195 9.77 5.05 17.33
CA GLU A 195 9.48 3.61 17.32
C GLU A 195 10.01 2.93 16.05
N PHE A 196 9.79 3.54 14.88
CA PHE A 196 10.26 3.05 13.59
C PHE A 196 11.79 2.90 13.58
N ARG A 197 12.53 3.93 13.99
CA ARG A 197 13.99 3.87 14.09
C ARG A 197 14.46 2.83 15.09
N HIS A 198 13.80 2.72 16.25
CA HIS A 198 14.15 1.72 17.26
C HIS A 198 14.03 0.29 16.71
N VAL A 199 12.87 -0.05 16.14
CA VAL A 199 12.61 -1.40 15.60
C VAL A 199 13.50 -1.72 14.41
N THR A 200 13.64 -0.78 13.46
CA THR A 200 14.51 -1.00 12.29
C THR A 200 15.98 -1.14 12.70
N THR A 201 16.45 -0.41 13.72
CA THR A 201 17.80 -0.59 14.27
C THR A 201 17.99 -1.99 14.85
N MET A 202 17.08 -2.45 15.72
CA MET A 202 17.16 -3.81 16.28
C MET A 202 17.21 -4.90 15.21
N ILE A 203 16.42 -4.75 14.15
CA ILE A 203 16.39 -5.72 13.03
C ILE A 203 17.70 -5.66 12.22
N ARG A 204 18.21 -4.46 11.94
CA ARG A 204 19.47 -4.29 11.19
C ARG A 204 20.69 -4.77 11.98
N GLU A 205 20.62 -4.73 13.30
CA GLU A 205 21.60 -5.29 14.22
C GLU A 205 21.42 -6.79 14.48
N ALA A 206 20.42 -7.45 13.88
CA ALA A 206 20.32 -8.89 13.93
C ALA A 206 21.36 -9.53 13.01
N GLN A 207 21.89 -10.70 13.41
CA GLN A 207 22.93 -11.40 12.65
C GLN A 207 22.49 -11.72 11.22
N TRP A 208 21.25 -12.18 11.03
CA TRP A 208 20.73 -12.53 9.70
C TRP A 208 20.71 -11.33 8.74
N PHE A 209 20.43 -10.12 9.25
CA PHE A 209 20.36 -8.91 8.41
C PHE A 209 21.77 -8.47 8.01
N ARG A 210 22.73 -8.53 8.94
CA ARG A 210 24.14 -8.28 8.65
C ARG A 210 24.70 -9.27 7.63
N ASP A 211 24.38 -10.55 7.79
CA ASP A 211 24.81 -11.63 6.88
C ASP A 211 24.21 -11.47 5.48
N ALA A 212 22.99 -10.94 5.39
CA ALA A 212 22.36 -10.63 4.11
C ALA A 212 23.10 -9.52 3.34
N GLY A 213 23.78 -8.60 4.05
CA GLY A 213 24.60 -7.54 3.45
C GLY A 213 23.80 -6.69 2.46
N GLU A 214 24.33 -6.52 1.25
CA GLU A 214 23.66 -5.76 0.17
C GLU A 214 22.34 -6.38 -0.32
N LYS A 215 22.10 -7.66 -0.01
CA LYS A 215 20.87 -8.37 -0.36
C LYS A 215 19.78 -8.21 0.71
N ALA A 216 20.08 -7.56 1.83
CA ALA A 216 19.11 -7.34 2.88
C ALA A 216 17.92 -6.53 2.34
N PRO A 217 16.69 -6.79 2.81
CA PRO A 217 15.53 -6.04 2.37
C PRO A 217 15.66 -4.56 2.77
N LYS A 218 15.17 -3.69 1.89
CA LYS A 218 15.03 -2.25 2.13
C LYS A 218 13.80 -1.98 2.98
N TRP A 219 13.59 -0.72 3.37
CA TRP A 219 12.46 -0.31 4.19
C TRP A 219 11.46 0.54 3.42
N GLY A 220 10.19 0.15 3.48
CA GLY A 220 9.05 1.02 3.21
C GLY A 220 8.65 1.72 4.51
N ALA A 221 8.56 3.03 4.49
CA ALA A 221 8.22 3.86 5.65
C ALA A 221 6.85 4.52 5.49
N ALA A 222 6.31 5.04 6.59
CA ALA A 222 5.14 5.90 6.64
C ALA A 222 3.91 5.34 5.89
N SER A 223 3.63 4.04 6.09
CA SER A 223 2.48 3.32 5.56
C SER A 223 1.19 3.91 6.12
N PHE A 224 0.75 5.05 5.58
CA PHE A 224 -0.39 5.83 6.04
C PHE A 224 -1.63 5.55 5.19
N ALA A 225 -2.82 5.58 5.79
CA ALA A 225 -4.10 5.43 5.10
C ALA A 225 -4.40 6.65 4.24
N ASP A 226 -4.01 7.82 4.74
CA ASP A 226 -4.37 9.08 4.12
C ASP A 226 -3.39 9.53 3.02
N PRO A 227 -3.90 10.18 1.95
CA PRO A 227 -3.07 10.66 0.87
C PRO A 227 -2.13 11.75 1.39
N PRO A 228 -0.94 11.87 0.79
CA PRO A 228 0.03 12.86 1.21
C PRO A 228 -0.58 14.26 1.04
N TRP A 229 -0.42 15.13 2.03
CA TRP A 229 -0.86 16.54 2.03
C TRP A 229 -2.35 16.79 2.26
N VAL A 230 -3.15 15.79 2.61
CA VAL A 230 -4.45 16.09 3.21
C VAL A 230 -4.28 15.96 4.72
N PRO A 231 -4.39 17.08 5.49
CA PRO A 231 -4.51 16.98 6.93
C PRO A 231 -5.61 15.97 7.23
N ASP A 232 -5.29 14.98 8.07
CA ASP A 232 -6.10 13.82 8.46
C ASP A 232 -7.53 13.86 7.88
N GLN A 233 -7.77 13.01 6.88
CA GLN A 233 -9.08 12.91 6.23
C GLN A 233 -10.12 12.29 7.16
N HIS A 234 -9.69 11.73 8.28
CA HIS A 234 -10.51 11.15 9.31
C HIS A 234 -10.57 12.04 10.55
N ASP A 235 -11.52 11.73 11.44
CA ASP A 235 -11.74 12.45 12.70
C ASP A 235 -10.67 12.10 13.76
N GLU A 236 -9.44 11.74 13.34
CA GLU A 236 -8.40 11.21 14.21
C GLU A 236 -7.58 12.37 14.82
N LEU A 237 -6.97 12.08 15.97
CA LEU A 237 -6.26 13.06 16.79
C LEU A 237 -4.75 12.85 16.63
N ASP A 238 -4.24 12.94 15.41
CA ASP A 238 -2.81 12.82 15.13
C ASP A 238 -2.29 13.86 14.11
N ASP A 239 -0.98 13.81 13.88
CA ASP A 239 -0.25 14.66 12.93
C ASP A 239 0.52 13.81 11.89
N MET A 240 0.01 12.63 11.57
CA MET A 240 0.64 11.65 10.68
C MET A 240 0.41 11.99 9.21
N ASP A 241 1.40 12.65 8.62
CA ASP A 241 1.45 12.84 7.17
C ASP A 241 2.90 12.79 6.66
N ILE A 242 3.08 12.59 5.35
CA ILE A 242 4.42 12.48 4.74
C ILE A 242 5.26 13.76 4.94
N ILE A 243 4.64 14.94 5.04
CA ILE A 243 5.36 16.19 5.29
C ILE A 243 5.91 16.17 6.70
N ASN A 244 5.08 15.88 7.70
CA ASN A 244 5.46 15.86 9.10
C ASN A 244 6.50 14.77 9.38
N VAL A 245 6.38 13.60 8.74
CA VAL A 245 7.35 12.51 8.95
C VAL A 245 8.73 12.86 8.41
N THR A 246 8.81 13.55 7.27
CA THR A 246 10.07 13.90 6.62
C THR A 246 10.68 15.21 7.12
N THR A 247 9.85 16.21 7.46
CA THR A 247 10.31 17.54 7.89
C THR A 247 10.42 17.66 9.41
N ARG A 248 9.31 17.50 10.14
CA ARG A 248 9.26 17.69 11.59
C ARG A 248 9.96 16.56 12.34
N ALA A 249 9.75 15.32 11.92
CA ALA A 249 10.36 14.15 12.55
C ALA A 249 11.68 13.70 11.89
N GLY A 250 12.00 14.20 10.70
CA GLY A 250 13.30 13.99 10.05
C GLY A 250 13.56 12.53 9.65
N LEU A 251 12.52 11.79 9.27
CA LEU A 251 12.68 10.45 8.68
C LEU A 251 13.01 10.59 7.20
N VAL A 252 14.23 10.19 6.82
CA VAL A 252 14.76 10.27 5.46
C VAL A 252 15.55 9.01 5.15
N ASN A 253 15.86 8.78 3.87
CA ASN A 253 16.79 7.73 3.48
C ASN A 253 18.22 8.09 3.93
N GLU A 254 18.70 7.47 5.00
CA GLU A 254 20.02 7.74 5.57
C GLU A 254 21.15 7.10 4.78
N ALA A 255 20.86 6.04 4.02
CA ALA A 255 21.84 5.38 3.14
C ALA A 255 22.27 6.30 1.98
N ALA A 256 21.35 7.08 1.43
CA ALA A 256 21.64 8.07 0.38
C ALA A 256 22.48 9.25 0.90
N ALA A 257 22.41 9.55 2.20
CA ALA A 257 23.15 10.64 2.82
C ALA A 257 24.64 10.34 3.09
N GLY A 258 25.19 9.25 2.54
CA GLY A 258 26.60 8.85 2.70
C GLY A 258 26.96 8.41 4.12
N ARG A 259 25.98 8.22 5.01
CA ARG A 259 26.16 7.69 6.35
C ARG A 259 26.27 6.17 6.22
N GLY A 260 27.49 5.66 6.04
CA GLY A 260 27.73 4.22 5.95
C GLY A 260 27.05 3.48 7.10
N GLY A 261 26.14 2.57 6.78
CA GLY A 261 25.30 1.90 7.79
C GLY A 261 24.08 2.69 8.27
N GLY A 262 23.57 3.65 7.50
CA GLY A 262 22.28 4.31 7.74
C GLY A 262 21.07 3.45 7.35
N LEU A 263 19.90 3.81 7.87
CA LEU A 263 18.61 3.22 7.48
C LEU A 263 18.31 3.45 5.98
N HIS A 264 18.14 2.36 5.22
CA HIS A 264 17.84 2.40 3.79
C HIS A 264 16.33 2.37 3.57
N ILE A 265 15.71 3.56 3.51
CA ILE A 265 14.32 3.74 3.09
C ILE A 265 14.31 3.95 1.58
N ASP A 266 13.59 3.13 0.83
CA ASP A 266 13.48 3.27 -0.63
C ASP A 266 12.11 3.77 -1.08
N SER A 267 11.15 3.81 -0.17
CA SER A 267 9.78 4.19 -0.47
C SER A 267 9.05 4.70 0.79
N PHE A 268 8.18 5.67 0.57
CA PHE A 268 7.12 6.03 1.50
C PHE A 268 5.80 5.47 0.97
N VAL A 269 5.08 4.74 1.80
CA VAL A 269 3.92 3.93 1.38
C VAL A 269 2.64 4.73 1.62
N VAL A 270 1.87 4.99 0.57
CA VAL A 270 0.60 5.72 0.65
C VAL A 270 -0.53 4.81 0.23
N HIS A 271 -1.65 4.87 0.93
CA HIS A 271 -2.89 4.24 0.50
C HIS A 271 -3.82 5.29 -0.12
N MET A 272 -4.48 4.92 -1.20
CA MET A 272 -5.48 5.78 -1.82
C MET A 272 -6.57 4.90 -2.39
N TYR A 273 -7.76 5.01 -1.81
CA TYR A 273 -8.95 4.32 -2.30
C TYR A 273 -9.84 5.34 -3.00
N PRO A 274 -10.08 5.21 -4.32
CA PRO A 274 -11.07 6.04 -4.99
C PRO A 274 -12.45 5.61 -4.47
N MET A 275 -12.95 6.26 -3.43
CA MET A 275 -14.28 5.99 -2.90
C MET A 275 -15.30 6.76 -3.75
N SER A 276 -16.13 6.09 -4.54
CA SER A 276 -17.36 6.72 -5.04
C SER A 276 -18.37 6.76 -3.89
N THR A 277 -18.23 7.72 -2.99
CA THR A 277 -19.28 8.03 -2.02
C THR A 277 -20.25 9.00 -2.66
N CYS A 278 -21.56 8.75 -2.57
CA CYS A 278 -22.60 9.76 -2.79
C CYS A 278 -22.61 10.82 -1.66
N ASP A 279 -21.43 11.17 -1.15
CA ASP A 279 -21.17 12.18 -0.13
C ASP A 279 -20.55 13.40 -0.83
N PRO A 280 -21.32 14.49 -0.99
CA PRO A 280 -20.84 15.71 -1.65
C PRO A 280 -19.58 16.31 -0.98
N VAL A 281 -19.40 16.14 0.33
CA VAL A 281 -18.23 16.69 1.05
C VAL A 281 -16.96 15.95 0.65
N ARG A 282 -16.99 14.61 0.65
CA ARG A 282 -15.87 13.77 0.18
C ARG A 282 -15.62 13.90 -1.32
N TRP A 283 -16.68 14.05 -2.13
CA TRP A 283 -16.58 14.34 -3.56
C TRP A 283 -15.79 15.62 -3.85
N HIS A 284 -16.01 16.69 -3.07
CA HIS A 284 -15.28 17.95 -3.24
C HIS A 284 -13.79 17.88 -2.85
N ARG A 285 -13.38 16.86 -2.08
CA ARG A 285 -11.99 16.56 -1.71
C ARG A 285 -11.27 15.69 -2.75
N MET A 286 -12.01 14.86 -3.51
CA MET A 286 -11.49 14.09 -4.64
C MET A 286 -11.28 14.96 -5.89
N ARG A 287 -10.37 15.94 -5.80
CA ARG A 287 -9.90 16.70 -6.96
C ARG A 287 -8.52 16.20 -7.35
N LEU A 288 -8.26 16.06 -8.65
CA LEU A 288 -6.97 15.60 -9.19
C LEU A 288 -5.77 16.40 -8.64
N ASN A 289 -5.95 17.70 -8.38
CA ASN A 289 -4.92 18.56 -7.79
C ASN A 289 -4.64 18.29 -6.30
N LEU A 290 -5.49 17.51 -5.62
CA LEU A 290 -5.33 17.07 -4.23
C LEU A 290 -4.95 15.57 -4.14
N LEU A 291 -5.30 14.76 -5.14
CA LEU A 291 -5.04 13.31 -5.17
C LEU A 291 -3.68 12.93 -5.79
N SER A 292 -3.13 13.75 -6.69
CA SER A 292 -1.85 13.47 -7.35
C SER A 292 -1.19 14.74 -7.86
N ASN A 293 -0.57 15.50 -6.95
CA ASN A 293 0.41 16.50 -7.33
C ASN A 293 1.80 15.85 -7.36
N HIS A 294 2.15 15.21 -8.48
CA HIS A 294 3.42 14.50 -8.65
C HIS A 294 4.66 15.40 -8.53
N THR A 295 4.54 16.72 -8.75
CA THR A 295 5.65 17.67 -8.64
C THR A 295 6.29 17.71 -7.26
N THR A 296 5.56 17.33 -6.21
CA THR A 296 6.01 17.45 -4.81
C THR A 296 6.78 16.24 -4.30
N VAL A 297 6.54 15.04 -4.86
CA VAL A 297 7.37 13.87 -4.59
C VAL A 297 8.81 14.16 -5.01
N TRP A 298 8.99 14.88 -6.13
CA TRP A 298 10.30 15.21 -6.69
C TRP A 298 11.05 16.36 -6.01
N LEU A 299 10.38 17.18 -5.19
CA LEU A 299 11.04 18.30 -4.51
C LEU A 299 11.67 17.91 -3.16
N ASN A 300 11.41 16.69 -2.67
CA ASN A 300 11.81 16.25 -1.32
C ASN A 300 12.54 14.89 -1.28
N ILE A 301 12.91 14.34 -2.44
CA ILE A 301 13.95 13.31 -2.59
C ILE A 301 15.24 14.00 -3.05
#